data_AF-A0A3B8JYY4-F1
#
_entry.id   AF-A0A3B8JYY4-F1
#
_cell.length_a   1.000
_cell.length_b   1.000
_cell.length_c   1.000
_cell.angle_alpha   90.00
_cell.angle_beta   90.00
_cell.angle_gamma   90.00
#
_symmetry.space_group_name_H-M   'P 1'
#
loop_
_entity.id
_entity.type
_entity.pdbx_description
1 polymer ?
#
loop_
_entity_poly.entity_id
_entity_poly.type
_entity_poly.pdbx_seq_one_letter_code
_entity_poly.pdbx_strand_id
1 'polypeptide(L)' 'KDLLAQGIKQGVFPKVDITLTVYAILGMCNWIVQWYNPKGSRSPKDITEHMVYLICDLMLNPNK' A
#
# COMPACT_ATOMS: atom_id res chain seq x y z
N LYS A 1 11.58 -4.92 -2.46
CA LYS A 1 11.80 -5.95 -1.41
C LYS A 1 12.80 -5.45 -0.38
N ASP A 2 13.92 -4.89 -0.81
CA ASP A 2 14.98 -4.38 0.07
C ASP A 2 14.51 -3.27 1.03
N LEU A 3 13.66 -2.35 0.56
CA LEU A 3 13.07 -1.30 1.42
C LEU A 3 12.23 -1.87 2.57
N LEU A 4 11.38 -2.85 2.27
CA LEU A 4 10.57 -3.54 3.29
C LEU A 4 11.46 -4.31 4.27
N ALA A 5 12.48 -5.01 3.78
CA ALA A 5 13.44 -5.71 4.64
C ALA A 5 14.18 -4.75 5.58
N GLN A 6 14.61 -3.59 5.07
CA GLN A 6 15.27 -2.55 5.85
C GLN A 6 14.33 -1.96 6.90
N GLY A 7 13.08 -1.62 6.53
CA GLY A 7 12.12 -1.07 7.46
C GLY A 7 11.73 -2.05 8.57
N ILE A 8 11.62 -3.34 8.26
CA ILE A 8 11.43 -4.40 9.26
C ILE A 8 12.64 -4.47 10.20
N LYS A 9 13.86 -4.42 9.66
CA LYS A 9 15.09 -4.43 10.47
C LYS A 9 15.20 -3.21 11.39
N GLN A 10 14.71 -2.05 10.94
CA GLN A 10 14.68 -0.80 11.70
C GLN A 10 13.49 -0.71 12.68
N GLY A 11 12.56 -1.67 12.65
CA GLY A 11 11.36 -1.67 13.49
C GLY A 11 10.29 -0.66 13.06
N VAL A 12 10.43 -0.02 11.90
CA VAL A 12 9.45 0.95 11.38
C VAL A 12 8.31 0.29 10.61
N PHE A 13 8.48 -0.97 10.18
CA PHE A 13 7.44 -1.78 9.55
C PHE A 13 7.22 -3.09 10.33
N PRO A 14 6.01 -3.67 10.31
CA PRO A 14 5.71 -4.93 10.98
C PRO A 14 6.45 -6.10 10.34
N LYS A 15 6.72 -7.15 11.12
CA LYS A 15 7.27 -8.41 10.60
C LYS A 15 6.21 -9.11 9.74
N VAL A 16 6.39 -9.04 8.42
CA VAL A 16 5.49 -9.62 7.41
C VAL A 16 6.26 -10.45 6.39
N ASP A 17 5.56 -11.30 5.63
CA ASP A 17 6.14 -11.90 4.44
C ASP A 17 6.38 -10.82 3.36
N ILE A 18 7.65 -10.53 3.08
CA ILE A 18 8.05 -9.44 2.18
C ILE A 18 7.54 -9.68 0.76
N THR A 19 7.55 -10.92 0.27
CA THR A 19 7.18 -11.19 -1.13
C THR A 19 5.68 -11.06 -1.32
N LEU A 20 4.88 -11.67 -0.44
CA LEU A 20 3.43 -11.55 -0.49
C LEU A 20 2.97 -10.11 -0.27
N THR A 21 3.60 -9.37 0.65
CA THR A 21 3.27 -7.96 0.89
C THR A 21 3.56 -7.08 -0.32
N VAL A 22 4.69 -7.28 -1.00
CA VAL A 22 4.99 -6.57 -2.25
C VAL A 22 3.94 -6.87 -3.32
N TYR A 23 3.55 -8.13 -3.49
CA TYR A 23 2.50 -8.48 -4.45
C TYR A 23 1.14 -7.89 -4.10
N ALA A 24 0.77 -7.83 -2.82
CA ALA A 24 -0.46 -7.18 -2.38
C ALA A 24 -0.46 -5.68 -2.70
N ILE A 25 0.63 -4.96 -2.37
CA ILE A 25 0.78 -3.53 -2.66
C ILE A 25 0.72 -3.28 -4.17
N LEU A 26 1.45 -4.06 -4.97
CA LEU A 26 1.40 -3.95 -6.42
C LEU A 26 0.01 -4.26 -6.98
N GLY A 27 -0.69 -5.26 -6.44
CA GLY A 27 -2.06 -5.58 -6.83
C GLY A 27 -3.02 -4.41 -6.58
N MET A 28 -2.95 -3.80 -5.39
CA MET A 28 -3.77 -2.63 -5.05
C MET A 28 -3.55 -1.47 -6.02
N CYS A 29 -2.28 -1.14 -6.33
CA CYS A 29 -1.95 -0.02 -7.21
C CYS A 29 -2.21 -0.32 -8.70
N ASN A 30 -1.80 -1.49 -9.19
CA ASN A 30 -1.90 -1.83 -10.61
C ASN A 30 -3.34 -1.99 -11.06
N TRP A 31 -4.24 -2.46 -10.17
CA TRP A 31 -5.63 -2.69 -10.54
C TRP A 31 -6.44 -1.40 -10.70
N ILE A 32 -5.95 -0.25 -10.20
CA ILE A 32 -6.63 1.05 -10.31
C ILE A 32 -7.01 1.36 -11.76
N VAL A 33 -6.13 1.07 -12.72
CA VAL A 33 -6.37 1.36 -14.14
C VAL A 33 -7.57 0.60 -14.72
N GLN A 34 -7.97 -0.50 -14.10
CA GLN A 34 -9.08 -1.34 -14.58
C GLN A 34 -10.44 -0.83 -14.14
N TRP A 35 -10.52 -0.12 -13.01
CA TRP A 35 -11.81 0.32 -12.44
C TRP A 35 -11.93 1.84 -12.29
N TYR A 36 -10.83 2.59 -12.40
CA TYR A 36 -10.88 4.05 -12.27
C TYR A 36 -11.74 4.68 -13.37
N ASN A 37 -12.69 5.51 -12.94
CA ASN A 37 -13.57 6.26 -13.82
C ASN A 37 -13.32 7.77 -13.66
N PRO A 38 -12.75 8.46 -14.67
CA PRO A 38 -12.53 9.91 -14.61
C PRO A 38 -13.79 10.76 -14.45
N LYS A 39 -14.97 10.22 -14.80
CA LYS A 39 -16.28 10.86 -14.59
C LYS A 39 -16.99 10.39 -13.31
N GLY A 40 -16.30 9.57 -12.50
CA GLY A 40 -16.81 9.07 -11.22
C GLY A 40 -16.71 10.11 -10.10
N SER A 41 -17.18 9.73 -8.91
CA SER A 41 -17.23 10.60 -7.73
C SER A 41 -15.89 10.75 -6.99
N ARG A 42 -14.86 10.00 -7.39
CA ARG A 42 -13.55 10.00 -6.74
C ARG A 42 -12.49 10.54 -7.70
N SER A 43 -11.74 11.54 -7.22
CA SER A 43 -10.59 12.05 -7.93
C SER A 43 -9.38 11.12 -7.78
N PRO A 44 -8.35 11.24 -8.66
CA PRO A 44 -7.09 10.52 -8.48
C PRO A 44 -6.43 10.79 -7.13
N LYS A 45 -6.62 12.00 -6.59
CA LYS A 45 -6.11 12.40 -5.29
C LYS A 45 -6.80 11.63 -4.16
N ASP A 46 -8.13 11.56 -4.18
CA ASP A 46 -8.89 10.82 -3.16
C ASP A 46 -8.49 9.33 -3.14
N ILE A 47 -8.27 8.75 -4.32
CA ILE A 47 -7.84 7.35 -4.45
C ILE A 47 -6.43 7.19 -3.88
N THR A 48 -5.50 8.07 -4.26
CA THR A 48 -4.11 8.03 -3.76
C THR A 48 -4.06 8.15 -2.25
N GLU A 49 -4.79 9.12 -1.67
CA GLU A 49 -4.86 9.32 -0.22
C GLU A 49 -5.40 8.08 0.49
N HIS A 50 -6.44 7.45 -0.07
CA HIS A 50 -6.99 6.23 0.51
C HIS A 50 -6.02 5.03 0.39
N MET A 51 -5.30 4.90 -0.72
CA MET A 51 -4.29 3.85 -0.88
C MET A 51 -3.14 4.02 0.10
N VAL A 52 -2.66 5.25 0.31
CA VAL A 52 -1.63 5.56 1.31
C VAL A 52 -2.13 5.18 2.71
N TYR A 53 -3.37 5.51 3.06
CA TYR A 53 -3.95 5.11 4.34
C TYR A 53 -3.97 3.58 4.51
N LEU A 54 -4.46 2.82 3.52
CA LEU A 54 -4.51 1.36 3.59
C LEU A 54 -3.11 0.73 3.68
N ILE A 55 -2.15 1.25 2.93
CA ILE A 55 -0.80 0.68 2.85
C ILE A 55 0.05 1.11 4.06
N CYS A 56 0.18 2.41 4.30
CA CYS A 56 1.12 2.94 5.28
C CYS A 56 0.54 2.94 6.70
N ASP A 57 -0.72 3.38 6.86
CA ASP A 57 -1.30 3.60 8.19
C ASP A 57 -1.98 2.33 8.75
N LEU A 58 -2.35 1.39 7.88
CA LEU A 58 -2.89 0.09 8.25
C LEU A 58 -1.87 -1.04 8.06
N MET A 59 -1.56 -1.39 6.81
CA MET A 59 -0.82 -2.61 6.49
C MET A 59 0.64 -2.59 6.99
N LEU A 60 1.32 -1.46 6.87
CA LEU A 60 2.73 -1.29 7.25
C LEU A 60 2.90 -0.56 8.58
N ASN A 61 1.83 -0.43 9.37
CA ASN A 61 1.91 0.17 10.69
C ASN A 61 2.44 -0.86 11.70
N PRO A 62 3.60 -0.62 12.35
CA PRO A 62 4.17 -1.57 13.31
C PRO A 62 3.41 -1.64 14.65
N ASN A 63 2.52 -0.68 14.91
CA ASN A 63 1.78 -0.53 16.17
C ASN A 63 0.31 -0.95 16.06
N LYS A 64 -0.10 -1.52 14.93
CA LYS A 64 -1.44 -2.11 14.75
C LYS A 64 -1.43 -3.62 14.95
#